data_AF-A0A5N4B5T8-F1
#
_entry.id   AF-A0A5N4B5T8-F1
#
_cell.length_a   1.000
_cell.length_b   1.000
_cell.length_c   1.000
_cell.angle_alpha   90.00
_cell.angle_beta   90.00
_cell.angle_gamma   90.00
#
_symmetry.space_group_name_H-M   'P 1'
#
loop_
_entity.id
_entity.type
_entity.pdbx_description
1 polymer ?
#
loop_
_entity_poly.entity_id
_entity_poly.type
_entity_poly.pdbx_seq_one_letter_code
_entity_poly.pdbx_strand_id
1 'polypeptide(L)'
;MYYFSASWCSGCKLLLPKIKSIYTESRNRQIPLEIIYISLDDNMEEMMKGFRNNHGNWFAIPFGSPVIEELRYRFEVAYVPFIAVLKNDGTIVTKNGKKEVEDLGINVLETWID
;
A
#
# COMPACT_ATOMS: atom_id res chain seq x y z
N MET A 1 -0.50 -2.35 6.46
CA MET A 1 -0.18 -1.21 5.58
C MET A 1 -1.26 -1.04 4.54
N TYR A 2 -1.83 0.17 4.44
CA TYR A 2 -2.77 0.53 3.38
C TYR A 2 -2.00 1.21 2.25
N TYR A 3 -2.07 0.62 1.06
CA TYR A 3 -1.39 1.10 -0.14
C TYR A 3 -2.40 1.58 -1.16
N PHE A 4 -2.58 2.88 -1.26
CA PHE A 4 -3.44 3.53 -2.24
C PHE A 4 -2.65 3.76 -3.53
N SER A 5 -3.15 3.21 -4.64
CA SER A 5 -2.47 3.26 -5.94
C SER A 5 -3.47 3.11 -7.07
N ALA A 6 -3.04 3.38 -8.31
CA ALA A 6 -3.81 3.16 -9.52
C ALA A 6 -2.91 2.69 -10.66
N SER A 7 -3.46 1.96 -11.62
CA SER A 7 -2.74 1.40 -12.77
C SER A 7 -2.28 2.46 -13.78
N TRP A 8 -2.97 3.60 -13.84
CA TRP A 8 -2.59 4.76 -14.67
C TRP A 8 -1.47 5.61 -14.05
N CYS A 9 -1.19 5.45 -12.76
CA CYS A 9 -0.25 6.27 -12.00
C CYS A 9 1.22 5.83 -12.21
N SER A 10 2.00 6.63 -12.93
CA SER A 10 3.43 6.35 -13.20
C SER A 10 4.27 6.27 -11.92
N GLY A 11 4.04 7.17 -10.95
CA GLY A 11 4.75 7.14 -9.67
C GLY A 11 4.48 5.87 -8.87
N CYS A 12 3.27 5.33 -8.98
CA CYS A 12 2.87 4.08 -8.33
C CYS A 12 3.61 2.88 -8.91
N LYS A 13 3.79 2.85 -10.25
CA LYS A 13 4.60 1.82 -10.93
C LYS A 13 6.06 1.85 -10.49
N LEU A 14 6.63 3.04 -10.31
CA LEU A 14 8.01 3.21 -9.86
C LEU A 14 8.21 2.78 -8.40
N LEU A 15 7.20 2.98 -7.54
CA LEU A 15 7.27 2.62 -6.13
C LEU A 15 7.06 1.11 -5.89
N LEU A 16 6.27 0.45 -6.73
CA LEU A 16 5.85 -0.94 -6.56
C LEU A 16 6.99 -1.96 -6.36
N PRO A 17 8.14 -1.89 -7.06
CA PRO A 17 9.28 -2.75 -6.79
C PRO A 17 9.81 -2.63 -5.35
N LYS A 18 9.89 -1.41 -4.80
CA LYS A 18 10.32 -1.19 -3.41
C LYS A 18 9.32 -1.82 -2.43
N ILE A 19 8.02 -1.67 -2.68
CA ILE A 19 6.95 -2.28 -1.86
C ILE A 19 7.03 -3.80 -1.88
N LYS A 20 7.30 -4.41 -3.04
CA LYS A 20 7.52 -5.85 -3.13
C LYS A 20 8.73 -6.28 -2.31
N SER A 21 9.85 -5.57 -2.41
CA SER A 21 11.06 -5.89 -1.63
C SER A 21 10.80 -5.82 -0.12
N ILE A 22 10.10 -4.79 0.35
CA ILE A 22 9.72 -4.65 1.77
C ILE A 22 8.85 -5.83 2.22
N TYR A 23 7.85 -6.20 1.43
CA TYR A 23 6.96 -7.31 1.78
C TYR A 23 7.67 -8.66 1.77
N THR A 24 8.52 -8.92 0.77
CA THR A 24 9.34 -10.13 0.75
C THR A 24 10.25 -10.19 1.98
N GLU A 25 10.90 -9.07 2.31
CA GLU A 25 11.82 -9.01 3.45
C GLU A 25 11.09 -9.15 4.78
N SER A 26 9.89 -8.59 4.91
CA SER A 26 9.08 -8.80 6.12
C SER A 26 8.72 -10.27 6.30
N ARG A 27 8.44 -11.02 5.22
CA ARG A 27 8.20 -12.47 5.31
C ARG A 27 9.48 -13.23 5.68
N ASN A 28 10.62 -12.91 5.07
CA ASN A 28 11.90 -13.53 5.39
C ASN A 28 12.27 -13.37 6.87
N ARG A 29 12.04 -12.17 7.41
CA ARG A 29 12.34 -11.81 8.80
C ARG A 29 11.23 -12.14 9.79
N GLN A 30 10.13 -12.76 9.33
CA GLN A 30 8.94 -13.07 10.13
C GLN A 30 8.34 -11.84 10.84
N ILE A 31 8.47 -10.67 10.21
CA ILE A 31 7.88 -9.42 10.66
C ILE A 31 6.40 -9.41 10.28
N PRO A 32 5.48 -9.12 11.23
CA PRO A 32 4.06 -9.08 10.96
C PRO A 32 3.69 -7.84 10.16
N LEU A 33 3.75 -7.95 8.83
CA LEU A 33 3.31 -6.93 7.89
C LEU A 33 2.35 -7.56 6.89
N GLU A 34 1.18 -6.94 6.74
CA GLU A 34 0.25 -7.24 5.65
C GLU A 34 -0.02 -5.97 4.84
N ILE A 35 -0.16 -6.14 3.52
CA ILE A 35 -0.47 -5.07 2.59
C ILE A 35 -1.91 -5.22 2.13
N ILE A 36 -2.69 -4.15 2.27
CA ILE A 36 -4.01 -4.05 1.65
C ILE A 36 -3.91 -3.03 0.51
N TYR A 37 -4.01 -3.52 -0.72
CA TYR A 37 -4.09 -2.69 -1.91
C TYR A 37 -5.47 -2.02 -2.00
N ILE A 38 -5.47 -0.71 -2.17
CA ILE A 38 -6.67 0.10 -2.31
C ILE A 38 -6.55 0.82 -3.66
N SER A 39 -7.31 0.32 -4.63
CA SER A 39 -7.28 0.85 -6.00
C SER A 39 -8.09 2.14 -6.10
N LEU A 40 -7.53 3.11 -6.82
CA LEU A 40 -8.22 4.30 -7.35
C LEU A 40 -8.32 4.24 -8.89
N ASP A 41 -8.33 3.02 -9.45
CA ASP A 41 -8.67 2.83 -10.86
C ASP A 41 -10.18 3.09 -11.07
N ASP A 42 -10.55 3.59 -12.25
CA ASP A 42 -11.94 3.96 -12.55
C ASP A 42 -12.81 2.75 -12.94
N ASN A 43 -12.20 1.60 -13.20
CA ASN A 43 -12.91 0.37 -13.55
C ASN A 43 -12.21 -0.89 -13.01
N MET A 44 -13.02 -1.93 -12.83
CA MET A 44 -12.59 -3.22 -12.29
C MET A 44 -11.55 -3.92 -13.17
N GLU A 45 -11.62 -3.79 -14.50
CA GLU A 45 -10.70 -4.47 -15.41
C GLU A 45 -9.27 -3.97 -15.23
N GLU A 46 -9.07 -2.66 -15.21
CA GLU A 46 -7.78 -2.02 -14.98
C GLU A 46 -7.22 -2.34 -13.60
N MET A 47 -8.05 -2.24 -12.55
CA MET A 47 -7.68 -2.66 -11.20
C MET A 47 -7.16 -4.10 -11.20
N MET A 48 -7.93 -5.04 -11.77
CA MET A 48 -7.63 -6.46 -11.71
C MET A 48 -6.39 -6.81 -12.54
N LYS A 49 -6.24 -6.20 -13.72
CA LYS A 49 -5.06 -6.35 -14.57
C LYS A 49 -3.82 -5.80 -13.87
N GLY A 50 -3.92 -4.62 -13.29
CA GLY A 50 -2.84 -3.98 -12.52
C GLY A 50 -2.40 -4.87 -11.35
N PHE A 51 -3.37 -5.32 -10.54
CA PHE A 51 -3.15 -6.14 -9.37
C PHE A 51 -2.54 -7.51 -9.72
N ARG A 52 -3.20 -8.31 -10.58
CA ARG A 52 -2.76 -9.67 -10.91
C ARG A 52 -1.39 -9.72 -11.57
N ASN A 53 -1.08 -8.76 -12.44
CA ASN A 53 0.15 -8.80 -13.21
C ASN A 53 1.34 -8.22 -12.44
N ASN A 54 1.09 -7.26 -11.54
CA ASN A 54 2.16 -6.46 -10.97
C ASN A 54 2.28 -6.54 -9.46
N HIS A 55 1.30 -7.00 -8.70
CA HIS A 55 1.37 -6.97 -7.23
C HIS A 55 1.92 -8.28 -6.64
N GLY A 56 2.29 -8.25 -5.35
CA GLY A 56 2.69 -9.43 -4.59
C GLY A 56 1.50 -10.23 -4.07
N ASN A 57 1.78 -11.32 -3.36
CA ASN A 57 0.75 -12.14 -2.72
C ASN A 57 0.25 -11.48 -1.41
N TRP A 58 -0.51 -10.40 -1.58
CA TRP A 58 -1.18 -9.65 -0.52
C TRP A 58 -2.63 -9.39 -0.94
N PHE A 59 -3.42 -8.71 -0.11
CA PHE A 59 -4.85 -8.52 -0.37
C PHE A 59 -5.17 -7.22 -1.09
N ALA A 60 -6.38 -7.13 -1.64
CA ALA A 60 -6.94 -5.93 -2.21
C ALA A 60 -8.37 -5.73 -1.70
N ILE A 61 -8.78 -4.48 -1.49
CA ILE A 61 -10.20 -4.17 -1.29
C ILE A 61 -10.94 -4.38 -2.62
N PRO A 62 -12.09 -5.08 -2.62
CA PRO A 62 -12.88 -5.26 -3.85
C PRO A 62 -13.23 -3.92 -4.51
N PHE A 63 -13.19 -3.91 -5.85
CA PHE A 63 -13.60 -2.75 -6.64
C PHE A 63 -15.01 -2.28 -6.26
N GLY A 64 -15.21 -0.96 -6.17
CA GLY A 64 -16.51 -0.35 -5.86
C GLY A 64 -16.96 -0.51 -4.40
N SER A 65 -16.14 -1.09 -3.52
CA SER A 65 -16.45 -1.15 -2.09
C SER A 65 -16.53 0.26 -1.49
N PRO A 66 -17.59 0.59 -0.72
CA PRO A 66 -17.73 1.91 -0.09
C PRO A 66 -16.60 2.21 0.91
N VAL A 67 -15.96 1.16 1.44
CA VAL A 67 -14.80 1.26 2.35
C VAL A 67 -13.64 2.01 1.70
N ILE A 68 -13.51 1.98 0.37
CA ILE A 68 -12.46 2.73 -0.35
C ILE A 68 -12.58 4.22 -0.06
N GLU A 69 -13.78 4.78 -0.20
CA GLU A 69 -14.02 6.21 0.03
C GLU A 69 -13.95 6.59 1.52
N GLU A 70 -14.43 5.71 2.42
CA GLU A 70 -14.27 5.90 3.87
C GLU A 70 -12.79 5.99 4.28
N LEU A 71 -11.95 5.12 3.73
CA LEU A 71 -10.52 5.13 3.99
C LEU A 71 -9.86 6.35 3.35
N ARG A 72 -10.22 6.72 2.12
CA ARG A 72 -9.69 7.94 1.49
C ARG A 72 -9.99 9.18 2.33
N TYR A 73 -11.22 9.31 2.83
CA TYR A 73 -11.60 10.41 3.71
C TYR A 73 -10.84 10.37 5.04
N ARG A 74 -10.82 9.22 5.73
CA ARG A 74 -10.15 9.07 7.05
C ARG A 74 -8.65 9.36 7.01
N PHE A 75 -7.98 8.99 5.93
CA PHE A 75 -6.54 9.21 5.75
C PHE A 75 -6.21 10.49 4.98
N GLU A 76 -7.21 11.25 4.54
CA GLU A 76 -7.07 12.50 3.77
C GLU A 76 -6.26 12.27 2.48
N VAL A 77 -6.56 11.18 1.78
CA VAL A 77 -5.82 10.78 0.57
C VAL A 77 -6.20 11.65 -0.62
N ALA A 78 -5.36 12.65 -0.89
CA ALA A 78 -5.53 13.57 -2.03
C ALA A 78 -4.95 13.04 -3.35
N TYR A 79 -3.88 12.23 -3.29
CA TYR A 79 -3.19 11.71 -4.48
C TYR A 79 -2.54 10.36 -4.22
N VAL A 80 -2.19 9.65 -5.30
CA VAL A 80 -1.47 8.37 -5.26
C VAL A 80 -0.08 8.49 -5.91
N PRO A 81 0.91 7.67 -5.49
CA PRO A 81 0.82 6.66 -4.45
C PRO A 81 0.77 7.27 -3.04
N PHE A 82 -0.06 6.69 -2.18
CA PHE A 82 -0.15 7.06 -0.76
C PHE A 82 -0.08 5.79 0.10
N ILE A 83 0.65 5.87 1.22
CA ILE A 83 0.87 4.75 2.12
C ILE A 83 0.63 5.21 3.55
N ALA A 84 -0.33 4.54 4.19
CA ALA A 84 -0.51 4.61 5.63
C ALA A 84 -0.13 3.28 6.28
N VAL A 85 0.56 3.36 7.41
CA VAL A 85 0.95 2.20 8.21
C VAL A 85 0.23 2.27 9.54
N LEU A 86 -0.32 1.13 9.95
CA LEU A 86 -1.16 1.00 11.12
C LEU A 86 -0.81 -0.27 11.87
N LYS A 87 -1.00 -0.24 13.18
CA LYS A 87 -1.05 -1.41 14.05
C LYS A 87 -2.41 -2.11 13.93
N ASN A 88 -2.51 -3.34 14.44
CA ASN A 88 -3.73 -4.16 14.35
C ASN A 88 -4.93 -3.55 15.08
N ASP A 89 -4.71 -2.71 16.08
CA ASP A 89 -5.75 -1.98 16.81
C ASP A 89 -6.24 -0.72 16.06
N GLY A 90 -5.65 -0.41 14.91
CA GLY A 90 -5.97 0.78 14.11
C GLY A 90 -5.18 2.03 14.51
N THR A 91 -4.22 1.94 15.42
CA THR A 91 -3.28 3.03 15.73
C THR A 91 -2.46 3.36 14.49
N ILE A 92 -2.41 4.63 14.10
CA ILE A 92 -1.63 5.09 12.94
C ILE A 92 -0.16 5.21 13.34
N VAL A 93 0.70 4.47 12.66
CA VAL A 93 2.17 4.57 12.79
C VAL A 93 2.69 5.73 11.95
N THR A 94 2.27 5.81 10.68
CA THR A 94 2.63 6.92 9.79
C THR A 94 1.60 7.09 8.68
N LYS A 95 1.44 8.34 8.21
CA LYS A 95 0.78 8.71 6.94
C LYS A 95 1.80 9.11 5.85
N ASN A 96 3.09 9.15 6.19
CA ASN A 96 4.20 9.54 5.31
C ASN A 96 4.91 8.32 4.69
N GLY A 97 4.28 7.14 4.70
CA GLY A 97 4.92 5.89 4.33
C GLY A 97 5.51 5.88 2.93
N LYS A 98 4.95 6.65 1.97
CA LYS A 98 5.54 6.80 0.63
C LYS A 98 6.97 7.34 0.71
N LYS A 99 7.16 8.46 1.42
CA LYS A 99 8.46 9.10 1.58
C LYS A 99 9.44 8.20 2.32
N GLU A 100 8.98 7.55 3.38
CA GLU A 100 9.81 6.63 4.17
C GLU A 100 10.27 5.43 3.34
N VAL A 101 9.41 4.86 2.49
CA VAL A 101 9.79 3.81 1.53
C VAL A 101 10.81 4.31 0.50
N GLU A 102 10.64 5.54 0.01
CA GLU A 102 11.58 6.15 -0.93
C GLU A 102 12.97 6.33 -0.31
N ASP A 103 13.02 6.89 0.90
CA ASP A 103 14.24 7.25 1.62
C ASP A 103 14.96 6.04 2.24
N LEU A 104 14.22 5.11 2.87
CA LEU A 104 14.78 4.03 3.69
C LEU A 104 14.73 2.65 3.01
N GLY A 105 13.85 2.47 2.01
CA GLY A 105 13.67 1.16 1.38
C GLY A 105 13.25 0.08 2.38
N ILE A 106 13.95 -1.06 2.41
CA ILE A 106 13.64 -2.16 3.34
C ILE A 106 13.84 -1.79 4.82
N ASN A 107 14.62 -0.74 5.12
CA ASN A 107 14.90 -0.33 6.50
C ASN A 107 13.69 0.32 7.20
N VAL A 108 12.59 0.63 6.47
CA VAL A 108 11.31 1.02 7.11
C VAL A 108 10.79 -0.05 8.06
N LEU A 109 11.19 -1.31 7.88
CA LEU A 109 10.81 -2.38 8.77
C LEU A 109 11.38 -2.20 10.18
N GLU A 110 12.48 -1.46 10.37
CA GLU A 110 12.97 -1.15 11.72
C GLU A 110 12.13 -0.06 12.41
N THR A 111 11.45 0.80 11.64
CA THR A 111 10.75 1.97 12.18
C THR A 111 9.24 1.77 12.31
N TRP A 112 8.67 0.81 11.60
CA TRP A 112 7.23 0.56 11.60
C TRP A 112 6.75 -0.44 12.66
N ILE A 113 7.67 -1.12 13.33
CA ILE A 113 7.36 -2.21 14.29
C ILE A 113 7.30 -1.72 15.74
N ASP A 114 7.83 -0.53 16.03
CA ASP A 114 7.78 0.09 17.37
C ASP A 114 6.35 0.55 17.74
#